data_AF-A0A536UWL3-F1
#
_entry.id   AF-A0A536UWL3-F1
#
_cell.length_a   1.000
_cell.length_b   1.000
_cell.length_c   1.000
_cell.angle_alpha   90.00
_cell.angle_beta   90.00
_cell.angle_gamma   90.00
#
_symmetry.space_group_name_H-M   'P 1'
#
loop_
_entity.id
_entity.type
_entity.pdbx_description
1 polymer ?
#
loop_
_entity_poly.entity_id
_entity_poly.type
_entity_poly.pdbx_seq_one_letter_code
_entity_poly.pdbx_strand_id
1 'polypeptide(L)'
;MPLVSFTPTKARLVLEESKESVLVMKVVLATEESVELASGGTLQMLSGVLRVRERKSEGNGKAVGSLVFVDAGRGAAQESAKFQINISISTKKFDALLNVALSGRLPSKLFIDAGEKISRTETRGLSYSLGPKGRTKVWDNKSFATVLVTNFTAILPINVPERALPPSSPDSDQPLVDLPASYGQVSELAEELTLFRSETHHTLMVIVSLFAVIALLILVYNLARFFW
;
A
#
# COMPACT_ATOMS: atom_id res chain seq x y z
N MET A 1 5.57 9.68 -8.79
CA MET A 1 4.20 9.53 -9.33
C MET A 1 3.25 9.57 -8.14
N PRO A 2 2.03 10.11 -8.27
CA PRO A 2 1.07 10.05 -7.18
C PRO A 2 0.68 8.60 -6.85
N LEU A 3 0.85 8.24 -5.59
CA LEU A 3 0.38 6.97 -5.02
C LEU A 3 -1.10 7.12 -4.70
N VAL A 4 -1.96 6.19 -5.09
CA VAL A 4 -3.40 6.22 -4.77
C VAL A 4 -3.78 4.93 -4.06
N SER A 5 -4.49 5.05 -2.95
CA SER A 5 -4.88 3.92 -2.12
C SER A 5 -6.36 3.56 -2.23
N PHE A 6 -6.65 2.26 -2.32
CA PHE A 6 -7.98 1.70 -2.51
C PHE A 6 -8.25 0.56 -1.52
N THR A 7 -9.52 0.35 -1.22
CA THR A 7 -10.01 -0.77 -0.40
C THR A 7 -10.95 -1.63 -1.23
N PRO A 8 -10.67 -2.94 -1.38
CA PRO A 8 -11.59 -3.84 -2.06
C PRO A 8 -12.80 -4.14 -1.16
N THR A 9 -13.98 -4.18 -1.77
CA THR A 9 -15.26 -4.39 -1.06
C THR A 9 -15.94 -5.70 -1.44
N LYS A 10 -15.70 -6.18 -2.67
CA LYS A 10 -16.19 -7.47 -3.19
C LYS A 10 -15.18 -8.02 -4.18
N ALA A 11 -15.04 -9.34 -4.29
CA ALA A 11 -14.31 -9.99 -5.37
C ALA A 11 -15.16 -11.02 -6.08
N ARG A 12 -14.84 -11.24 -7.35
CA ARG A 12 -15.39 -12.27 -8.23
C ARG A 12 -14.25 -12.79 -9.09
N LEU A 13 -14.15 -14.10 -9.20
CA LEU A 13 -13.27 -14.72 -10.18
C LEU A 13 -14.06 -14.93 -11.47
N VAL A 14 -13.53 -14.44 -12.59
CA VAL A 14 -14.09 -14.66 -13.91
C VAL A 14 -13.18 -15.62 -14.65
N LEU A 15 -13.69 -16.83 -14.88
CA LEU A 15 -13.05 -17.87 -15.69
C LEU A 15 -13.78 -17.93 -17.01
N GLU A 16 -13.06 -17.74 -18.11
CA GLU A 16 -13.60 -17.85 -19.46
C GLU A 16 -12.71 -18.82 -20.22
N GLU A 17 -13.30 -19.90 -20.76
CA GLU A 17 -12.59 -21.10 -21.24
C GLU A 17 -11.55 -20.78 -22.34
N SER A 18 -11.78 -19.74 -23.15
CA SER A 18 -10.89 -19.29 -24.22
C SER A 18 -10.08 -18.04 -23.88
N LYS A 19 -10.14 -17.51 -22.65
CA LYS A 19 -9.43 -16.29 -22.23
C LYS A 19 -8.67 -16.50 -20.94
N GLU A 20 -7.80 -15.54 -20.63
CA GLU A 20 -7.06 -15.52 -19.37
C GLU A 20 -8.01 -15.34 -18.19
N SER A 21 -7.77 -16.08 -17.11
CA SER A 21 -8.48 -15.91 -15.84
C SER A 21 -8.33 -14.47 -15.34
N VAL A 22 -9.45 -13.84 -14.99
CA VAL A 22 -9.47 -12.46 -14.50
C VAL A 22 -10.06 -12.41 -13.11
N LEU A 23 -9.28 -11.95 -12.14
CA LEU A 23 -9.80 -11.62 -10.82
C LEU A 23 -10.37 -10.19 -10.85
N VAL A 24 -11.66 -10.07 -10.59
CA VAL A 24 -12.39 -8.80 -10.61
C VAL A 24 -12.79 -8.41 -9.20
N MET A 25 -12.38 -7.23 -8.76
CA MET A 25 -12.69 -6.68 -7.44
C MET A 25 -13.45 -5.36 -7.56
N LYS A 26 -14.53 -5.18 -6.81
CA LYS A 26 -15.11 -3.86 -6.61
C LYS A 26 -14.24 -3.11 -5.60
N VAL A 27 -13.80 -1.92 -5.94
CA VAL A 27 -12.89 -1.11 -5.11
C VAL A 27 -13.49 0.27 -4.85
N VAL A 28 -13.19 0.80 -3.67
CA VAL A 28 -13.46 2.19 -3.29
C VAL A 28 -12.15 2.87 -2.93
N LEU A 29 -12.10 4.20 -3.02
CA LEU A 29 -10.96 4.96 -2.53
C LEU A 29 -10.83 4.79 -1.00
N ALA A 30 -9.63 4.69 -0.47
CA ALA A 30 -9.43 4.58 0.98
C ALA A 30 -9.90 5.86 1.70
N THR A 31 -10.30 5.76 2.97
CA THR A 31 -10.90 6.88 3.73
C THR A 31 -10.00 8.12 3.81
N GLU A 32 -8.69 7.93 3.94
CA GLU A 32 -7.70 9.02 4.07
C GLU A 32 -7.22 9.57 2.72
N GLU A 33 -7.80 9.10 1.63
CA GLU A 33 -7.34 9.38 0.28
C GLU A 33 -8.36 10.26 -0.44
N SER A 34 -7.90 11.31 -1.12
CA SER A 34 -8.76 12.19 -1.91
C SER A 34 -8.14 12.48 -3.27
N VAL A 35 -8.93 12.27 -4.32
CA VAL A 35 -8.55 12.53 -5.71
C VAL A 35 -9.67 13.32 -6.36
N GLU A 36 -9.37 14.54 -6.78
CA GLU A 36 -10.30 15.40 -7.53
C GLU A 36 -10.23 15.09 -9.03
N LEU A 37 -11.35 15.28 -9.72
CA LEU A 37 -11.44 15.07 -11.17
C LEU A 37 -11.53 16.42 -11.87
N ALA A 38 -10.82 16.60 -12.98
CA ALA A 38 -10.92 17.81 -13.80
C ALA A 38 -12.30 17.99 -14.45
N SER A 39 -13.07 16.91 -14.61
CA SER A 39 -14.50 16.92 -14.95
C SER A 39 -15.40 17.51 -13.86
N GLY A 40 -14.88 17.69 -12.64
CA GLY A 40 -15.65 18.02 -11.45
C GLY A 40 -15.98 16.76 -10.63
N GLY A 41 -16.18 16.97 -9.32
CA GLY A 41 -16.40 15.90 -8.34
C GLY A 41 -15.11 15.24 -7.86
N THR A 42 -15.26 14.16 -7.09
CA THR A 42 -14.14 13.37 -6.55
C THR A 42 -14.23 11.91 -6.98
N LEU A 43 -13.09 11.24 -7.06
CA LEU A 43 -13.00 9.83 -7.40
C LEU A 43 -13.77 8.93 -6.40
N GLN A 44 -13.94 9.40 -5.15
CA GLN A 44 -14.70 8.69 -4.11
C GLN A 44 -16.18 8.52 -4.46
N MET A 45 -16.74 9.44 -5.25
CA MET A 45 -18.15 9.40 -5.67
C MET A 45 -18.40 8.36 -6.78
N LEU A 46 -17.34 7.83 -7.40
CA LEU A 46 -17.43 6.91 -8.52
C LEU A 46 -17.36 5.46 -8.06
N SER A 47 -18.04 4.56 -8.78
CA SER A 47 -17.86 3.13 -8.57
C SER A 47 -16.59 2.64 -9.27
N GLY A 48 -15.73 1.96 -8.51
CA GLY A 48 -14.46 1.41 -8.99
C GLY A 48 -14.48 -0.09 -9.22
N VAL A 49 -13.81 -0.54 -10.26
CA VAL A 49 -13.52 -1.96 -10.50
C VAL A 49 -12.04 -2.17 -10.78
N LEU A 50 -11.39 -3.03 -10.01
CA LEU A 50 -10.05 -3.53 -10.27
C LEU A 50 -10.14 -4.88 -10.98
N ARG A 51 -9.45 -5.00 -12.11
CA ARG A 51 -9.30 -6.23 -12.90
C ARG A 51 -7.84 -6.61 -12.88
N VAL A 52 -7.53 -7.71 -12.21
CA VAL A 52 -6.19 -8.29 -12.17
C VAL A 52 -6.16 -9.46 -13.13
N ARG A 53 -5.16 -9.47 -14.01
CA ARG A 53 -4.90 -10.56 -14.95
C ARG A 53 -3.51 -11.12 -14.72
N GLU A 54 -3.37 -12.38 -15.08
CA GLU A 54 -2.07 -13.00 -15.19
C GLU A 54 -1.28 -12.39 -16.36
N ARG A 55 0.01 -12.12 -16.14
CA ARG A 55 0.96 -11.73 -17.18
C ARG A 55 1.77 -12.96 -17.55
N LYS A 56 1.49 -13.55 -18.71
CA LYS A 56 2.19 -14.74 -19.22
C LYS A 56 3.61 -14.48 -19.71
N SER A 57 3.97 -13.23 -20.01
CA SER A 57 5.30 -12.84 -20.48
C SER A 57 5.76 -11.56 -19.80
N GLU A 58 6.97 -11.56 -19.23
CA GLU A 58 7.63 -10.35 -18.71
C GLU A 58 8.02 -9.44 -19.88
N GLY A 59 7.03 -8.75 -20.45
CA GLY A 59 7.29 -7.68 -21.39
C GLY A 59 8.11 -6.58 -20.69
N ASN A 60 9.03 -5.98 -21.42
CA ASN A 60 9.94 -4.91 -20.97
C ASN A 60 9.22 -3.56 -20.69
N GLY A 61 7.91 -3.61 -20.43
CA GLY A 61 7.05 -2.45 -20.22
C GLY A 61 7.21 -1.89 -18.81
N LYS A 62 7.48 -0.59 -18.71
CA LYS A 62 7.54 0.14 -17.42
C LYS A 62 6.20 0.24 -16.69
N ALA A 63 5.08 -0.04 -17.36
CA ALA A 63 3.74 0.05 -16.79
C ALA A 63 3.20 -1.35 -16.46
N VAL A 64 2.68 -1.51 -15.23
CA VAL A 64 2.00 -2.73 -14.81
C VAL A 64 0.54 -2.78 -15.22
N GLY A 65 -0.03 -1.63 -15.62
CA GLY A 65 -1.44 -1.53 -15.95
C GLY A 65 -1.91 -0.14 -16.33
N SER A 66 -3.22 0.08 -16.25
CA SER A 66 -3.86 1.36 -16.51
C SER A 66 -5.03 1.65 -15.58
N LEU A 67 -5.22 2.92 -15.25
CA LEU A 67 -6.39 3.48 -14.59
C LEU A 67 -7.22 4.20 -15.66
N VAL A 68 -8.47 3.81 -15.83
CA VAL A 68 -9.35 4.27 -16.90
C VAL A 68 -10.59 4.92 -16.30
N PHE A 69 -10.88 6.13 -16.72
CA PHE A 69 -12.13 6.83 -16.46
C PHE A 69 -13.15 6.41 -17.51
N VAL A 70 -14.29 5.92 -17.07
CA VAL A 70 -15.42 5.55 -17.92
C VAL A 70 -16.52 6.58 -17.67
N ASP A 71 -16.75 7.42 -18.66
CA ASP A 71 -17.77 8.47 -18.58
C ASP A 71 -19.18 7.87 -18.49
N ALA A 72 -20.11 8.65 -17.94
CA ALA A 72 -21.52 8.32 -17.96
C ALA A 72 -21.98 8.24 -19.43
N GLY A 73 -22.48 7.08 -19.86
CA GLY A 73 -22.92 6.87 -21.23
C GLY A 73 -23.97 7.91 -21.63
N ARG A 74 -23.83 8.50 -22.82
CA ARG A 74 -24.86 9.38 -23.39
C ARG A 74 -25.95 8.51 -24.02
N GLY A 75 -27.06 8.28 -23.32
CA GLY A 75 -28.19 7.48 -23.80
C GLY A 75 -29.32 7.30 -22.78
N ALA A 76 -30.39 6.60 -23.19
CA ALA A 76 -31.62 6.42 -22.41
C ALA A 76 -31.45 5.60 -21.12
N ALA A 77 -30.35 4.85 -20.99
CA ALA A 77 -29.90 4.24 -19.74
C ALA A 77 -28.66 5.01 -19.26
N GLN A 78 -28.89 6.11 -18.53
CA GLN A 78 -27.83 6.96 -18.01
C GLN A 78 -27.07 6.19 -16.90
N GLU A 79 -26.04 5.45 -17.30
CA GLU A 79 -25.14 4.82 -16.34
C GLU A 79 -24.28 5.88 -15.65
N SER A 80 -24.11 5.78 -14.34
CA SER A 80 -23.19 6.63 -13.59
C SER A 80 -21.75 6.43 -14.06
N ALA A 81 -20.94 7.49 -14.09
CA ALA A 81 -19.51 7.40 -14.36
C ALA A 81 -18.81 6.42 -13.40
N LYS A 82 -17.79 5.73 -13.91
CA LYS A 82 -17.07 4.66 -13.22
C LYS A 82 -15.57 4.83 -13.46
N PHE A 83 -14.76 4.14 -12.65
CA PHE A 83 -13.35 3.96 -12.97
C PHE A 83 -12.99 2.48 -12.97
N GLN A 84 -12.04 2.14 -13.84
CA GLN A 84 -11.55 0.78 -13.98
C GLN A 84 -10.02 0.79 -13.85
N ILE A 85 -9.51 -0.06 -12.97
CA ILE A 85 -8.08 -0.31 -12.83
C ILE A 85 -7.80 -1.65 -13.49
N ASN A 86 -6.96 -1.69 -14.51
CA ASN A 86 -6.52 -2.91 -15.18
C ASN A 86 -5.07 -3.15 -14.82
N ILE A 87 -4.77 -4.22 -14.10
CA ILE A 87 -3.40 -4.59 -13.73
C ILE A 87 -3.09 -5.97 -14.29
N SER A 88 -1.86 -6.12 -14.78
CA SER A 88 -1.30 -7.42 -15.10
C SER A 88 -0.13 -7.70 -14.15
N ILE A 89 -0.14 -8.85 -13.49
CA ILE A 89 0.92 -9.27 -12.54
C ILE A 89 1.49 -10.62 -12.95
N SER A 90 2.72 -10.93 -12.51
CA SER A 90 3.34 -12.23 -12.82
C SER A 90 2.53 -13.40 -12.27
N THR A 91 2.60 -14.56 -12.93
CA THR A 91 1.89 -15.80 -12.58
C THR A 91 2.00 -16.14 -11.10
N LYS A 92 3.22 -16.18 -10.55
CA LYS A 92 3.47 -16.48 -9.13
C LYS A 92 2.71 -15.55 -8.17
N LYS A 93 2.63 -14.25 -8.48
CA LYS A 93 1.91 -13.25 -7.66
C LYS A 93 0.39 -13.37 -7.86
N PHE A 94 -0.04 -13.69 -9.07
CA PHE A 94 -1.44 -13.94 -9.38
C PHE A 94 -1.97 -15.14 -8.60
N ASP A 95 -1.24 -16.26 -8.59
CA ASP A 95 -1.61 -17.47 -7.87
C ASP A 95 -1.73 -17.23 -6.36
N ALA A 96 -0.79 -16.48 -5.78
CA ALA A 96 -0.85 -16.11 -4.36
C ALA A 96 -2.11 -15.27 -4.04
N LEU A 97 -2.42 -14.27 -4.88
CA LEU A 97 -3.63 -13.46 -4.73
C LEU A 97 -4.91 -14.28 -4.91
N LEU A 98 -4.91 -15.20 -5.88
CA LEU A 98 -6.02 -16.10 -6.16
C LEU A 98 -6.28 -17.03 -4.97
N ASN A 99 -5.23 -17.63 -4.39
CA ASN A 99 -5.34 -18.50 -3.22
C ASN A 99 -5.95 -17.77 -2.02
N VAL A 100 -5.55 -16.51 -1.78
CA VAL A 100 -6.16 -15.68 -0.73
C VAL A 100 -7.63 -15.41 -1.04
N ALA A 101 -7.97 -15.07 -2.29
CA ALA A 101 -9.36 -14.86 -2.70
C ALA A 101 -10.22 -16.13 -2.54
N LEU A 102 -9.68 -17.31 -2.88
CA LEU A 102 -10.34 -18.60 -2.73
C LEU A 102 -10.54 -18.98 -1.26
N SER A 103 -9.69 -18.52 -0.35
CA SER A 103 -9.89 -18.64 1.10
C SER A 103 -11.01 -17.74 1.65
N GLY A 104 -11.74 -17.03 0.79
CA GLY A 104 -12.80 -16.09 1.16
C GLY A 104 -12.29 -14.75 1.69
N ARG A 105 -10.99 -14.45 1.50
CA ARG A 105 -10.35 -13.24 2.02
C ARG A 105 -10.02 -12.27 0.90
N LEU A 106 -10.08 -10.98 1.23
CA LEU A 106 -9.69 -9.90 0.33
C LEU A 106 -8.43 -9.23 0.84
N PRO A 107 -7.64 -8.60 -0.05
CA PRO A 107 -6.60 -7.67 0.37
C PRO A 107 -7.18 -6.59 1.30
N SER A 108 -6.47 -6.20 2.35
CA SER A 108 -6.95 -5.16 3.26
C SER A 108 -6.85 -3.77 2.63
N LYS A 109 -5.77 -3.54 1.88
CA LYS A 109 -5.48 -2.28 1.20
C LYS A 109 -4.68 -2.54 -0.08
N LEU A 110 -4.98 -1.72 -1.08
CA LEU A 110 -4.39 -1.76 -2.41
C LEU A 110 -3.78 -0.39 -2.69
N PHE A 111 -2.63 -0.37 -3.36
CA PHE A 111 -1.95 0.85 -3.75
C PHE A 111 -1.56 0.78 -5.22
N ILE A 112 -1.74 1.90 -5.92
CA ILE A 112 -1.24 2.08 -7.29
C ILE A 112 -0.38 3.33 -7.36
N ASP A 113 0.72 3.25 -8.09
CA ASP A 113 1.40 4.44 -8.58
C ASP A 113 0.87 4.72 -9.98
N ALA A 114 0.13 5.82 -10.12
CA ALA A 114 -0.50 6.21 -11.38
C ALA A 114 0.02 7.56 -11.87
N GLY A 115 0.06 7.73 -13.17
CA GLY A 115 0.56 8.93 -13.84
C GLY A 115 1.83 8.65 -14.64
N GLU A 116 2.03 9.40 -15.71
CA GLU A 116 3.26 9.33 -16.50
C GLU A 116 4.22 10.42 -16.04
N LYS A 117 5.46 10.08 -15.70
CA LYS A 117 6.44 11.09 -15.27
C LYS A 117 7.07 11.70 -16.51
N ILE A 118 6.69 12.93 -16.84
CA ILE A 118 7.27 13.68 -17.97
C ILE A 118 8.58 14.33 -17.54
N SER A 119 8.62 14.92 -16.35
CA SER A 119 9.79 15.60 -15.81
C SER A 119 9.98 15.36 -14.30
N ARG A 120 10.92 16.04 -13.66
CA ARG A 120 11.08 15.97 -12.20
C ARG A 120 9.86 16.54 -11.45
N THR A 121 9.17 17.51 -12.04
CA THR A 121 8.08 18.27 -11.41
C THR A 121 6.72 17.99 -12.04
N GLU A 122 6.68 17.38 -13.23
CA GLU A 122 5.47 17.20 -14.00
C GLU A 122 5.11 15.72 -14.18
N THR A 123 3.87 15.39 -13.82
CA THR A 123 3.27 14.09 -14.10
C THR A 123 2.01 14.27 -14.93
N ARG A 124 1.89 13.49 -16.01
CA ARG A 124 0.74 13.49 -16.92
C ARG A 124 -0.40 12.67 -16.35
N GLY A 125 -1.62 13.14 -16.58
CA GLY A 125 -2.86 12.48 -16.20
C GLY A 125 -3.19 12.62 -14.72
N LEU A 126 -2.39 12.02 -13.85
CA LEU A 126 -2.54 12.14 -12.40
C LEU A 126 -1.37 12.95 -11.83
N SER A 127 -1.68 14.04 -11.12
CA SER A 127 -0.69 14.95 -10.55
C SER A 127 -1.12 15.45 -9.16
N TYR A 128 -0.26 16.28 -8.55
CA TYR A 128 -0.60 17.00 -7.33
C TYR A 128 -0.87 18.46 -7.68
N SER A 129 -2.01 19.01 -7.27
CA SER A 129 -2.26 20.45 -7.26
C SER A 129 -1.97 21.01 -5.87
N LEU A 130 -1.45 22.24 -5.81
CA LEU A 130 -1.48 23.02 -4.58
C LEU A 130 -2.84 23.73 -4.50
N GLY A 131 -3.65 23.34 -3.51
CA GLY A 131 -4.86 24.03 -3.13
C GLY A 131 -4.70 24.78 -1.80
N PRO A 132 -5.71 25.56 -1.40
CA PRO A 132 -5.72 26.30 -0.13
C PRO A 132 -5.68 25.39 1.11
N LYS A 133 -6.03 24.11 0.98
CA LYS A 133 -5.99 23.09 2.05
C LYS A 133 -4.72 22.21 2.00
N GLY A 134 -3.75 22.54 1.15
CA GLY A 134 -2.54 21.76 0.95
C GLY A 134 -2.48 21.07 -0.42
N ARG A 135 -1.67 20.01 -0.52
CA ARG A 135 -1.51 19.24 -1.76
C ARG A 135 -2.64 18.25 -1.94
N THR A 136 -3.40 18.40 -3.03
CA THR A 136 -4.48 17.47 -3.40
C THR A 136 -4.08 16.70 -4.66
N LYS A 137 -4.48 15.44 -4.78
CA LYS A 137 -4.27 14.66 -6.00
C LYS A 137 -5.36 15.03 -6.99
N VAL A 138 -4.98 15.35 -8.22
CA VAL A 138 -5.92 15.72 -9.29
C VAL A 138 -5.69 14.80 -10.47
N TRP A 139 -6.78 14.23 -10.97
CA TRP A 139 -6.81 13.51 -12.23
C TRP A 139 -7.40 14.41 -13.32
N ASP A 140 -6.59 14.79 -14.30
CA ASP A 140 -7.05 15.38 -15.54
C ASP A 140 -7.71 14.32 -16.44
N ASN A 141 -8.90 13.87 -16.05
CA ASN A 141 -9.66 12.87 -16.78
C ASN A 141 -10.30 13.39 -18.08
N LYS A 142 -10.32 14.71 -18.31
CA LYS A 142 -10.78 15.31 -19.58
C LYS A 142 -9.76 15.10 -20.68
N SER A 143 -8.49 15.40 -20.40
CA SER A 143 -7.42 15.23 -21.38
C SER A 143 -6.86 13.80 -21.38
N PHE A 144 -6.89 13.14 -20.21
CA PHE A 144 -6.30 11.81 -20.00
C PHE A 144 -7.29 10.89 -19.31
N ALA A 145 -8.30 10.44 -20.06
CA ALA A 145 -9.25 9.43 -19.59
C ALA A 145 -8.56 8.11 -19.20
N THR A 146 -7.38 7.81 -19.76
CA THR A 146 -6.57 6.65 -19.37
C THR A 146 -5.20 7.12 -18.87
N VAL A 147 -4.79 6.59 -17.71
CA VAL A 147 -3.54 6.90 -17.05
C VAL A 147 -2.76 5.61 -16.81
N LEU A 148 -1.45 5.63 -17.04
CA LEU A 148 -0.61 4.45 -16.80
C LEU A 148 -0.43 4.20 -15.31
N VAL A 149 -0.46 2.92 -14.94
CA VAL A 149 -0.09 2.44 -13.60
C VAL A 149 1.27 1.79 -13.69
N THR A 150 2.24 2.29 -12.94
CA THR A 150 3.64 1.80 -12.95
C THR A 150 3.92 0.80 -11.86
N ASN A 151 3.21 0.90 -10.74
CA ASN A 151 3.35 -0.01 -9.62
C ASN A 151 1.98 -0.38 -9.06
N PHE A 152 1.87 -1.62 -8.58
CA PHE A 152 0.70 -2.14 -7.90
C PHE A 152 1.16 -2.94 -6.70
N THR A 153 0.68 -2.56 -5.52
CA THR A 153 0.95 -3.24 -4.26
C THR A 153 -0.35 -3.63 -3.59
N ALA A 154 -0.44 -4.86 -3.10
CA ALA A 154 -1.58 -5.37 -2.36
C ALA A 154 -1.12 -5.92 -1.01
N ILE A 155 -1.81 -5.54 0.07
CA ILE A 155 -1.57 -6.10 1.40
C ILE A 155 -2.56 -7.26 1.59
N LEU A 156 -2.03 -8.47 1.69
CA LEU A 156 -2.81 -9.69 1.86
C LEU A 156 -2.87 -10.08 3.34
N PRO A 157 -4.04 -10.49 3.86
CA PRO A 157 -4.13 -11.03 5.21
C PRO A 157 -3.43 -12.40 5.26
N ILE A 158 -2.50 -12.57 6.20
CA ILE A 158 -1.88 -13.87 6.48
C ILE A 158 -2.63 -14.58 7.60
N ASN A 159 -2.76 -15.90 7.50
CA ASN A 159 -3.16 -16.73 8.62
C ASN A 159 -1.92 -17.10 9.41
N VAL A 160 -1.79 -16.54 10.61
CA VAL A 160 -0.91 -17.12 11.62
C VAL A 160 -1.71 -18.23 12.28
N PRO A 161 -1.38 -19.52 12.08
CA PRO A 161 -2.08 -20.58 12.78
C PRO A 161 -1.90 -20.35 14.28
N GLU A 162 -3.00 -20.09 14.97
CA GLU A 162 -3.01 -20.00 16.42
C GLU A 162 -2.55 -21.38 16.92
N ARG A 163 -1.41 -21.42 17.59
CA ARG A 163 -0.86 -22.66 18.14
C ARG A 163 -1.93 -23.19 19.08
N ALA A 164 -2.55 -24.31 18.73
CA ALA A 164 -3.47 -25.00 19.61
C ALA A 164 -2.72 -25.24 20.92
N LEU A 165 -3.07 -24.50 21.97
CA LEU A 165 -2.63 -24.82 23.32
C LEU A 165 -3.07 -26.27 23.55
N PRO A 166 -2.16 -27.16 23.95
CA PRO A 166 -2.54 -28.54 24.21
C PRO A 166 -3.72 -28.54 25.17
N PRO A 167 -4.74 -29.41 24.97
CA PRO A 167 -5.89 -29.44 25.84
C PRO A 167 -5.40 -29.59 27.28
N SER A 168 -5.73 -28.62 28.13
CA SER A 168 -5.47 -28.64 29.56
C SER A 168 -6.26 -29.80 30.16
N SER A 169 -5.69 -30.99 30.05
CA SER A 169 -6.14 -32.19 30.71
C SER A 169 -5.62 -32.11 32.15
N PRO A 170 -6.49 -32.09 33.17
CA PRO A 170 -6.04 -32.17 34.55
C PRO A 170 -5.85 -33.65 34.84
N ASP A 171 -4.63 -34.13 34.67
CA ASP A 171 -4.05 -35.25 35.42
C ASP A 171 -2.89 -35.82 34.61
N SER A 172 -1.69 -35.68 35.17
CA SER A 172 -0.65 -36.73 35.22
C SER A 172 0.59 -36.14 35.84
N ASP A 173 0.86 -36.53 37.09
CA ASP A 173 2.19 -36.47 37.71
C ASP A 173 3.22 -37.13 36.79
N GLN A 174 4.03 -36.31 36.09
CA GLN A 174 5.27 -36.76 35.47
C GLN A 174 6.38 -35.72 35.68
N PRO A 175 7.62 -36.17 35.94
CA PRO A 175 8.69 -35.33 36.43
C PRO A 175 9.10 -34.29 35.37
N LEU A 176 9.38 -33.07 35.83
CA LEU A 176 10.02 -32.01 35.06
C LEU A 176 11.33 -32.52 34.45
N VAL A 177 11.26 -32.99 33.20
CA VAL A 177 12.45 -33.07 32.35
C VAL A 177 12.74 -31.65 31.92
N ASP A 178 13.78 -31.08 32.53
CA ASP A 178 14.41 -29.82 32.12
C ASP A 178 14.86 -29.96 30.66
N LEU A 179 13.99 -29.55 29.73
CA LEU A 179 14.35 -29.38 28.34
C LEU A 179 15.14 -28.06 28.25
N PRO A 180 16.38 -28.06 27.74
CA PRO A 180 17.14 -26.83 27.60
C PRO A 180 16.37 -25.86 26.71
N ALA A 181 16.27 -24.60 27.13
CA ALA A 181 15.62 -23.52 26.41
C ALA A 181 15.97 -23.59 24.91
N SER A 182 14.96 -23.89 24.10
CA SER A 182 15.11 -24.13 22.67
C SER A 182 15.72 -22.89 22.02
N TYR A 183 16.81 -23.07 21.28
CA TYR A 183 17.60 -22.03 20.60
C TYR A 183 16.77 -21.00 19.79
N GLY A 184 15.51 -21.32 19.43
CA GLY A 184 14.58 -20.40 18.78
C GLY A 184 14.05 -19.26 19.68
N GLN A 185 13.82 -19.51 20.97
CA GLN A 185 13.39 -18.45 21.91
C GLN A 185 14.51 -17.44 22.17
N VAL A 186 15.77 -17.91 22.14
CA VAL A 186 16.94 -17.04 22.33
C VAL A 186 17.24 -16.22 21.07
N SER A 187 16.99 -16.76 19.87
CA SER A 187 17.15 -15.99 18.62
C SER A 187 16.06 -14.94 18.43
N GLU A 188 14.80 -15.25 18.79
CA GLU A 188 13.68 -14.30 18.71
C GLU A 188 13.85 -13.16 19.73
N LEU A 189 14.30 -13.46 20.95
CA LEU A 189 14.67 -12.45 21.95
C LEU A 189 15.92 -11.64 21.53
N ALA A 190 16.90 -12.25 20.85
CA ALA A 190 18.07 -11.53 20.35
C ALA A 190 17.72 -10.62 19.16
N GLU A 191 16.80 -11.04 18.29
CA GLU A 191 16.32 -10.27 17.15
C GLU A 191 15.43 -9.11 17.61
N GLU A 192 14.54 -9.33 18.59
CA GLU A 192 13.79 -8.25 19.25
C GLU A 192 14.71 -7.28 20.01
N LEU A 193 15.75 -7.76 20.71
CA LEU A 193 16.71 -6.89 21.39
C LEU A 193 17.58 -6.08 20.43
N THR A 194 17.92 -6.60 19.25
CA THR A 194 18.65 -5.84 18.23
C THR A 194 17.77 -4.81 17.54
N LEU A 195 16.48 -5.10 17.34
CA LEU A 195 15.50 -4.18 16.77
C LEU A 195 15.18 -3.03 17.75
N PHE A 196 15.06 -3.32 19.06
CA PHE A 196 14.92 -2.29 20.09
C PHE A 196 16.20 -1.44 20.28
N ARG A 197 17.39 -2.05 20.12
CA ARG A 197 18.68 -1.34 20.20
C ARG A 197 18.90 -0.39 19.02
N SER A 198 18.44 -0.76 17.83
CA SER A 198 18.52 0.08 16.61
C SER A 198 17.67 1.35 16.74
N GLU A 199 16.43 1.21 17.19
CA GLU A 199 15.49 2.34 17.29
C GLU A 199 15.86 3.31 18.42
N THR A 200 16.33 2.78 19.56
CA THR A 200 16.85 3.60 20.68
C THR A 200 18.14 4.33 20.35
N HIS A 201 19.04 3.75 19.54
CA HIS A 201 20.29 4.42 19.16
C HIS A 201 20.05 5.63 18.26
N HIS A 202 19.04 5.58 17.39
CA HIS A 202 18.72 6.71 16.52
C HIS A 202 18.07 7.85 17.31
N THR A 203 17.16 7.55 18.24
CA THR A 203 16.57 8.58 19.13
C THR A 203 17.60 9.16 20.10
N LEU A 204 18.50 8.33 20.63
CA LEU A 204 19.54 8.77 21.57
C LEU A 204 20.60 9.62 20.88
N MET A 205 21.02 9.26 19.65
CA MET A 205 21.91 10.09 18.83
C MET A 205 21.30 11.47 18.53
N VAL A 206 19.99 11.52 18.22
CA VAL A 206 19.28 12.80 17.97
C VAL A 206 19.23 13.65 19.24
N ILE A 207 18.95 13.05 20.40
CA ILE A 207 18.92 13.75 21.69
C ILE A 207 20.33 14.27 22.07
N VAL A 208 21.37 13.44 21.95
CA VAL A 208 22.76 13.84 22.25
C VAL A 208 23.23 14.94 21.29
N SER A 209 22.90 14.84 20.00
CA SER A 209 23.17 15.88 19.01
C SER A 209 22.52 17.21 19.39
N LEU A 210 21.26 17.18 19.81
CA LEU A 210 20.53 18.38 20.24
C LEU A 210 21.22 19.03 21.46
N PHE A 211 21.57 18.25 22.47
CA PHE A 211 22.28 18.77 23.66
C PHE A 211 23.66 19.33 23.31
N ALA A 212 24.40 18.71 22.39
CA ALA A 212 25.69 19.21 21.94
C ALA A 212 25.57 20.58 21.24
N VAL A 213 24.54 20.77 20.41
CA VAL A 213 24.27 22.06 19.75
C VAL A 213 23.90 23.13 20.77
N ILE A 214 23.06 22.80 21.76
CA ILE A 214 22.68 23.73 22.84
C ILE A 214 23.93 24.12 23.66
N ALA A 215 24.77 23.15 24.03
CA ALA A 215 26.00 23.43 24.76
C ALA A 215 26.96 24.34 23.97
N LEU A 216 27.09 24.11 22.66
CA LEU A 216 27.89 24.96 21.77
C LEU A 216 27.35 26.39 21.73
N LEU A 217 26.03 26.56 21.61
CA LEU A 217 25.39 27.88 21.60
C LEU A 217 25.61 28.62 22.93
N ILE A 218 25.49 27.92 24.05
CA ILE A 218 25.78 28.47 25.38
C ILE A 218 27.25 28.89 25.50
N LEU A 219 28.18 28.06 24.99
CA LEU A 219 29.60 28.39 25.00
C LEU A 219 29.90 29.64 24.17
N VAL A 220 29.39 29.70 22.94
CA VAL A 220 29.56 30.86 22.03
C VAL A 220 28.99 32.13 22.65
N TYR A 221 27.80 32.04 23.26
CA TYR A 221 27.17 33.15 23.95
C TYR A 221 28.02 33.66 25.12
N ASN A 222 28.56 32.77 25.95
CA ASN A 222 29.43 33.16 27.06
C ASN A 222 30.78 33.71 26.60
N LEU A 223 31.35 33.17 25.52
CA LEU A 223 32.57 33.72 24.92
C LEU A 223 32.32 35.13 24.38
N ALA A 224 31.24 35.33 23.63
CA ALA A 224 30.87 36.64 23.11
C ALA A 224 30.67 37.68 24.22
N ARG A 225 30.08 37.26 25.35
CA ARG A 225 29.92 38.09 26.55
C ARG A 225 31.24 38.32 27.32
N PHE A 226 32.23 37.46 27.18
CA PHE A 226 33.52 37.63 27.84
C PHE A 226 34.43 38.61 27.08
N PHE A 227 34.31 38.63 25.74
CA PHE A 227 35.10 39.52 24.88
C PHE A 227 34.47 40.90 24.61
N TRP A 228 33.22 41.12 25.05
CA TRP A 228 32.48 42.38 24.93
C TRP A 228 32.10 42.91 26.30
#